data_AF-A0A944LNU1-F1
#
_entry.id   AF-A0A944LNU1-F1
#
_cell.length_a   1.000
_cell.length_b   1.000
_cell.length_c   1.000
_cell.angle_alpha   90.00
_cell.angle_beta   90.00
_cell.angle_gamma   90.00
#
_symmetry.space_group_name_H-M   'P 1'
#
loop_
_entity.id
_entity.type
_entity.pdbx_description
1 polymer ?
#
loop_
_entity_poly.entity_id
_entity_poly.type
_entity_poly.pdbx_seq_one_letter_code
_entity_poly.pdbx_strand_id
1 'polypeptide(L)'
;MVELGRIYWTRQGLRLAYSAVMVWLALSLVTALMPQAIHIPGTSPSTPGEVLRGLADGVVAAVTLPGLAVVVLGILAAVVNSRDVRRRDPVRRFTRQQRREGMVRAGGGCELEVGFGRRCGRPAEHGDHFYPWSKGGSSSLQNFVAACARCNRTKRARIPSPGQQQRLERRRREYVTSATSVSVGERQPLP
;
A
#
# COMPACT_ATOMS: atom_id res chain seq x y z
N MET A 1 -15.97 -6.32 -5.56
CA MET A 1 -15.36 -6.91 -4.35
C MET A 1 -14.06 -7.69 -4.63
N VAL A 2 -14.04 -8.63 -5.59
CA VAL A 2 -12.86 -9.50 -5.87
C VAL A 2 -11.62 -8.69 -6.27
N GLU A 3 -11.79 -7.62 -7.06
CA GLU A 3 -10.66 -6.83 -7.56
C GLU A 3 -9.92 -6.06 -6.45
N LEU A 4 -10.64 -5.36 -5.57
CA LEU A 4 -10.01 -4.63 -4.46
C LEU A 4 -9.29 -5.59 -3.50
N GLY A 5 -9.90 -6.75 -3.23
CA GLY A 5 -9.28 -7.83 -2.44
C GLY A 5 -7.94 -8.26 -3.00
N ARG A 6 -7.89 -8.61 -4.29
CA ARG A 6 -6.65 -8.97 -4.98
C ARG A 6 -5.61 -7.86 -4.85
N ILE A 7 -5.96 -6.61 -5.17
CA ILE A 7 -5.00 -5.49 -5.12
C ILE A 7 -4.47 -5.25 -3.71
N TYR A 8 -5.36 -5.28 -2.71
CA TYR A 8 -5.01 -5.06 -1.31
C TYR A 8 -4.04 -6.14 -0.82
N TRP A 9 -4.38 -7.42 -1.02
CA TRP A 9 -3.56 -8.54 -0.56
C TRP A 9 -2.24 -8.67 -1.33
N THR A 10 -2.21 -8.41 -2.63
CA THR A 10 -0.95 -8.36 -3.39
C THR A 10 0.01 -7.32 -2.82
N ARG A 11 -0.47 -6.13 -2.46
CA ARG A 11 0.39 -5.09 -1.88
C ARG A 11 0.80 -5.37 -0.45
N GLN A 12 -0.11 -5.95 0.34
CA GLN A 12 0.23 -6.34 1.70
C GLN A 12 1.26 -7.47 1.70
N GLY A 13 1.10 -8.46 0.81
CA GLY A 13 2.07 -9.52 0.58
C GLY A 13 3.42 -8.98 0.13
N LEU A 14 3.45 -8.06 -0.85
CA LEU A 14 4.70 -7.42 -1.30
C LEU A 14 5.42 -6.68 -0.17
N ARG A 15 4.69 -5.96 0.69
CA ARG A 15 5.27 -5.28 1.86
C ARG A 15 5.83 -6.27 2.88
N LEU A 16 5.08 -7.33 3.20
CA LEU A 16 5.53 -8.36 4.14
C LEU A 16 6.76 -9.10 3.61
N ALA A 17 6.76 -9.48 2.33
CA ALA A 17 7.89 -10.10 1.66
C ALA A 17 9.12 -9.18 1.70
N TYR A 18 8.95 -7.90 1.38
CA TYR A 18 10.04 -6.92 1.46
C TYR A 18 10.60 -6.82 2.89
N SER A 19 9.74 -6.67 3.90
CA SER A 19 10.17 -6.64 5.30
C SER A 19 10.91 -7.91 5.72
N ALA A 20 10.41 -9.09 5.34
CA ALA A 20 11.05 -10.36 5.65
C ALA A 20 12.43 -10.48 4.98
N VAL A 21 12.55 -10.09 3.71
CA VAL A 21 13.84 -10.10 2.99
C VAL A 21 14.81 -9.08 3.58
N MET A 22 14.36 -7.90 4.01
CA MET A 22 15.22 -6.93 4.69
C MET A 22 15.75 -7.46 6.03
N VAL A 23 14.91 -8.15 6.80
CA VAL A 23 15.35 -8.83 8.03
C VAL A 23 16.34 -9.94 7.71
N TRP A 24 16.07 -10.76 6.69
CA TRP A 24 17.01 -11.79 6.23
C TRP A 24 18.35 -11.20 5.81
N LEU A 25 18.35 -10.14 5.00
CA LEU A 25 19.57 -9.44 4.58
C LEU A 25 20.36 -8.92 5.79
N ALA A 26 19.69 -8.30 6.75
CA ALA A 26 20.33 -7.79 7.97
C ALA A 26 20.93 -8.93 8.80
N LEU A 27 20.21 -10.03 8.99
CA LEU A 27 20.71 -11.21 9.71
C LEU A 27 21.91 -11.83 9.00
N SER A 28 21.83 -12.02 7.67
CA SER A 28 22.95 -12.53 6.86
C SER A 28 24.20 -11.67 7.01
N LEU A 29 24.05 -10.34 6.99
CA LEU A 29 25.16 -9.41 7.16
C LEU A 29 25.75 -9.50 8.57
N VAL A 30 24.91 -9.54 9.60
CA VAL A 30 25.37 -9.68 10.99
C VAL A 30 26.12 -11.00 11.16
N THR A 31 25.57 -12.13 10.69
CA THR A 31 26.23 -13.43 10.83
C THR A 31 27.54 -13.54 10.05
N ALA A 32 27.64 -12.89 8.89
CA ALA A 32 28.88 -12.87 8.10
C ALA A 32 29.99 -12.03 8.76
N LEU A 33 29.62 -11.03 9.57
CA LEU A 33 30.55 -10.17 10.28
C LEU A 33 30.87 -10.65 11.69
N MET A 34 30.09 -11.60 12.25
CA MET A 34 30.41 -12.20 13.53
C MET A 34 31.64 -13.11 13.39
N PRO A 35 32.63 -12.99 14.29
CA PRO A 35 33.79 -13.87 14.27
C PRO A 35 33.32 -15.31 14.48
N GLN A 36 33.57 -16.18 13.49
CA GLN A 36 33.30 -17.61 13.65
C GLN A 36 34.29 -18.19 14.65
N ALA A 37 33.79 -18.69 15.78
CA ALA A 37 34.60 -19.34 16.82
C ALA A 37 35.17 -20.71 16.43
N ILE A 38 35.15 -21.09 15.14
CA ILE A 38 35.62 -22.39 14.67
C ILE A 38 37.03 -22.24 14.12
N HIS A 39 38.02 -22.45 14.99
CA HIS A 39 39.39 -22.75 14.57
C HIS A 39 39.43 -24.11 13.89
N ILE A 40 39.72 -24.15 12.58
CA ILE A 40 40.21 -25.35 11.91
C ILE A 40 41.74 -25.35 12.10
N PRO A 41 42.35 -26.33 12.79
CA PRO A 41 43.79 -26.38 12.96
C PRO A 41 44.44 -26.72 11.62
N GLY A 42 45.30 -25.85 11.09
CA GLY A 42 46.17 -26.17 9.94
C GLY A 42 46.37 -25.06 8.89
N THR A 43 45.52 -24.05 8.84
CA THR A 43 45.61 -22.95 7.86
C THR A 43 45.50 -21.61 8.59
N SER A 44 46.62 -21.15 9.14
CA SER A 44 46.72 -19.77 9.60
C SER A 44 46.93 -18.87 8.38
N PRO A 45 46.11 -17.82 8.18
CA PRO A 45 46.32 -16.88 7.09
C PRO A 45 47.72 -16.27 7.21
N SER A 46 48.48 -16.32 6.12
CA SER A 46 49.89 -15.94 6.11
C SER A 46 50.08 -14.43 5.94
N THR A 47 49.04 -13.73 5.49
CA THR A 47 49.06 -12.27 5.27
C THR A 47 47.73 -11.61 5.65
N PRO A 48 47.75 -10.31 6.06
CA PRO A 48 46.52 -9.53 6.30
C PRO A 48 45.57 -9.49 5.09
N GLY A 49 46.11 -9.59 3.86
CA GLY A 49 45.31 -9.59 2.64
C GLY A 49 44.43 -10.84 2.48
N GLU A 50 44.88 -12.00 2.95
CA GLU A 50 44.09 -13.25 2.91
C GLU A 50 42.90 -13.19 3.87
N VAL A 51 43.08 -12.59 5.06
CA VAL A 51 42.00 -12.36 6.03
C VAL A 51 40.94 -11.44 5.44
N LEU A 52 41.34 -10.33 4.82
CA LEU A 52 40.42 -9.36 4.22
C LEU A 52 39.63 -9.97 3.05
N ARG A 53 40.26 -10.77 2.19
CA ARG A 53 39.56 -11.45 1.09
C ARG A 53 38.56 -12.48 1.61
N GLY A 54 38.93 -13.31 2.60
CA GLY A 54 38.01 -14.30 3.17
C GLY A 54 36.78 -13.65 3.83
N LEU A 55 36.96 -12.53 4.52
CA LEU A 55 35.84 -11.74 5.05
C LEU A 55 34.96 -11.18 3.91
N ALA A 56 35.58 -10.65 2.86
CA ALA A 56 34.84 -10.13 1.71
C ALA A 56 34.02 -11.23 1.01
N ASP A 57 34.61 -12.40 0.76
CA ASP A 57 33.93 -13.53 0.13
C ASP A 57 32.77 -14.05 1.00
N GLY A 58 32.97 -14.12 2.33
CA GLY A 58 31.93 -14.50 3.28
C GLY A 58 30.75 -13.52 3.29
N VAL A 59 31.02 -12.22 3.27
CA VAL A 59 29.99 -11.17 3.17
C VAL A 59 29.25 -11.28 1.84
N VAL A 60 29.97 -11.37 0.72
CA VAL A 60 29.38 -11.49 -0.62
C VAL A 60 28.46 -12.71 -0.69
N ALA A 61 28.93 -13.88 -0.26
CA ALA A 61 28.14 -15.11 -0.23
C ALA A 61 26.86 -14.94 0.61
N ALA A 62 26.97 -14.32 1.79
CA ALA A 62 25.83 -14.13 2.69
C ALA A 62 24.77 -13.15 2.16
N VAL A 63 25.18 -12.10 1.45
CA VAL A 63 24.25 -11.05 0.97
C VAL A 63 23.71 -11.30 -0.43
N THR A 64 24.33 -12.17 -1.23
CA THR A 64 23.97 -12.35 -2.66
C THR A 64 22.49 -12.75 -2.83
N LEU A 65 22.03 -13.79 -2.14
CA LEU A 65 20.65 -14.28 -2.25
C LEU A 65 19.60 -13.29 -1.70
N PRO A 66 19.71 -12.77 -0.46
CA PRO A 66 18.76 -11.77 0.02
C PRO A 66 18.82 -10.48 -0.80
N GLY A 67 20.01 -10.09 -1.27
CA GLY A 67 20.20 -8.93 -2.16
C GLY A 67 19.46 -9.08 -3.48
N LEU A 68 19.58 -10.23 -4.14
CA LEU A 68 18.81 -10.56 -5.35
C LEU A 68 17.30 -10.49 -5.08
N ALA A 69 16.84 -11.03 -3.95
CA ALA A 69 15.43 -10.98 -3.57
C ALA A 69 14.94 -9.53 -3.37
N VAL A 70 15.75 -8.64 -2.76
CA VAL A 70 15.43 -7.20 -2.66
C VAL A 70 15.26 -6.59 -4.04
N VAL A 71 16.17 -6.87 -4.99
CA VAL A 71 16.11 -6.35 -6.36
C VAL A 71 14.83 -6.81 -7.06
N VAL A 72 14.51 -8.10 -6.99
CA VAL A 72 13.29 -8.67 -7.60
C VAL A 72 12.03 -8.02 -7.02
N LEU A 73 11.93 -7.91 -5.68
CA LEU A 73 10.79 -7.27 -5.04
C LEU A 73 10.70 -5.77 -5.39
N GLY A 74 11.84 -5.09 -5.54
CA GLY A 74 11.94 -3.71 -6.01
C GLY A 74 11.38 -3.54 -7.42
N ILE A 75 11.74 -4.44 -8.35
CA ILE A 75 11.20 -4.47 -9.73
C ILE A 75 9.69 -4.69 -9.70
N LEU A 76 9.20 -5.66 -8.92
CA LEU A 76 7.76 -5.92 -8.78
C LEU A 76 7.02 -4.69 -8.23
N ALA A 77 7.58 -4.01 -7.23
CA ALA A 77 7.04 -2.77 -6.69
C ALA A 77 6.99 -1.65 -7.74
N ALA A 78 8.05 -1.50 -8.54
CA ALA A 78 8.12 -0.53 -9.62
C ALA A 78 7.07 -0.83 -10.71
N VAL A 79 6.89 -2.09 -11.08
CA VAL A 79 5.84 -2.52 -12.03
C VAL A 79 4.45 -2.19 -11.49
N VAL A 80 4.16 -2.48 -10.22
CA VAL A 80 2.87 -2.13 -9.60
C VAL A 80 2.66 -0.61 -9.61
N ASN A 81 3.67 0.17 -9.24
CA ASN A 81 3.58 1.64 -9.23
C ASN A 81 3.41 2.22 -10.64
N SER A 82 4.08 1.67 -11.65
CA SER A 82 3.92 2.11 -13.04
C SER A 82 2.50 1.84 -13.57
N ARG A 83 1.86 0.74 -13.16
CA ARG A 83 0.46 0.43 -13.49
C ARG A 83 -0.50 1.40 -12.80
N ASP A 84 -0.21 1.81 -11.57
CA ASP A 84 -0.98 2.85 -10.86
C ASP A 84 -0.93 4.19 -11.58
N VAL A 85 0.26 4.58 -12.05
CA VAL A 85 0.46 5.81 -12.81
C VAL A 85 -0.27 5.76 -14.15
N ARG A 86 -0.21 4.63 -14.86
CA ARG A 86 -0.94 4.44 -16.13
C ARG A 86 -2.46 4.48 -15.99
N ARG A 87 -2.99 4.10 -14.83
CA ARG A 87 -4.43 4.22 -14.50
C ARG A 87 -4.81 5.57 -13.92
N ARG A 88 -3.89 6.54 -13.85
CA ARG A 88 -4.22 7.80 -13.19
C ARG A 88 -5.21 8.58 -14.04
N ASP A 89 -6.34 8.94 -13.44
CA ASP A 89 -7.34 9.78 -14.07
C ASP A 89 -6.71 11.13 -14.44
N PRO A 90 -6.80 11.61 -15.70
CA PRO A 90 -6.30 12.94 -16.05
C PRO A 90 -6.98 14.04 -15.22
N VAL A 91 -8.23 13.83 -14.82
CA VAL A 91 -8.97 14.73 -13.94
C VAL A 91 -8.76 14.30 -12.50
N ARG A 92 -8.02 15.09 -11.72
CA ARG A 92 -7.84 14.85 -10.28
C ARG A 92 -8.99 15.41 -9.44
N ARG A 93 -9.56 16.55 -9.83
CA ARG A 93 -10.53 17.28 -9.00
C ARG A 93 -11.94 16.94 -9.43
N PHE A 94 -12.79 16.62 -8.47
CA PHE A 94 -14.24 16.54 -8.70
C PHE A 94 -14.78 17.89 -9.16
N THR A 95 -15.73 17.88 -10.09
CA THR A 95 -16.44 19.09 -10.50
C THR A 95 -17.26 19.65 -9.34
N ARG A 96 -17.69 20.93 -9.43
CA ARG A 96 -18.56 21.53 -8.41
C ARG A 96 -19.87 20.74 -8.25
N GLN A 97 -20.43 20.29 -9.38
CA GLN A 97 -21.63 19.46 -9.40
C GLN A 97 -21.39 18.12 -8.69
N GLN A 98 -20.34 17.38 -9.04
CA GLN A 98 -20.01 16.10 -8.40
C GLN A 98 -19.80 16.25 -6.89
N ARG A 99 -19.12 17.33 -6.46
CA ARG A 99 -18.95 17.63 -5.03
C ARG A 99 -20.29 17.86 -4.35
N ARG A 100 -21.17 18.67 -4.94
CA ARG A 100 -22.50 18.94 -4.38
C ARG A 100 -23.32 17.65 -4.26
N GLU A 101 -23.40 16.87 -5.33
CA GLU A 101 -24.14 15.60 -5.37
C GLU A 101 -23.60 14.60 -4.36
N GLY A 102 -22.28 14.43 -4.29
CA GLY A 102 -21.64 13.53 -3.33
C GLY A 102 -21.88 13.94 -1.87
N MET A 103 -21.88 15.24 -1.57
CA MET A 103 -22.16 15.77 -0.22
C MET A 103 -23.64 15.63 0.16
N VAL A 104 -24.55 15.90 -0.79
CA VAL A 104 -26.00 15.72 -0.60
C VAL A 104 -26.32 14.25 -0.33
N ARG A 105 -25.74 13.32 -1.11
CA ARG A 105 -25.91 11.87 -0.90
C ARG A 105 -25.48 11.44 0.50
N ALA A 106 -24.42 12.04 1.05
CA ALA A 106 -23.95 11.71 2.39
C ALA A 106 -24.77 12.37 3.52
N GLY A 107 -25.78 13.17 3.20
CA GLY A 107 -26.54 13.98 4.15
C GLY A 107 -25.67 15.03 4.86
N GLY A 108 -24.60 15.50 4.20
CA GLY A 108 -23.61 16.39 4.80
C GLY A 108 -22.75 15.75 5.91
N GLY A 109 -22.89 14.45 6.19
CA GLY A 109 -22.12 13.73 7.20
C GLY A 109 -20.90 13.01 6.65
N CYS A 110 -19.84 12.88 7.45
CA CYS A 110 -18.66 12.10 7.07
C CYS A 110 -19.02 10.62 6.84
N GLU A 111 -18.60 10.06 5.72
CA GLU A 111 -18.83 8.65 5.34
C GLU A 111 -17.68 7.72 5.78
N LEU A 112 -16.52 8.31 6.11
CA LEU A 112 -15.34 7.58 6.58
C LEU A 112 -15.52 7.02 7.99
N GLU A 113 -14.70 6.02 8.29
CA GLU A 113 -14.76 5.26 9.53
C GLU A 113 -13.78 5.78 10.58
N VAL A 114 -14.16 5.64 11.85
CA VAL A 114 -13.31 5.87 13.02
C VAL A 114 -13.32 4.62 13.91
N GLY A 115 -12.18 4.34 14.55
CA GLY A 115 -12.05 3.20 15.47
C GLY A 115 -12.50 1.88 14.86
N PHE A 116 -13.35 1.15 15.59
CA PHE A 116 -13.93 -0.17 15.27
C PHE A 116 -14.90 -0.18 14.06
N GLY A 117 -14.58 0.53 12.98
CA GLY A 117 -15.37 0.53 11.74
C GLY A 117 -16.69 1.30 11.80
N ARG A 118 -16.88 2.14 12.84
CA ARG A 118 -18.07 2.98 12.99
C ARG A 118 -17.98 4.20 12.08
N ARG A 119 -19.13 4.65 11.54
CA ARG A 119 -19.20 5.89 10.76
C ARG A 119 -18.79 7.08 11.64
N CYS A 120 -18.01 7.99 11.09
CA CYS A 120 -17.68 9.23 11.76
C CYS A 120 -18.93 10.12 11.88
N GLY A 121 -19.28 10.55 13.09
CA GLY A 121 -20.43 11.45 13.32
C GLY A 121 -20.17 12.93 13.03
N ARG A 122 -19.01 13.29 12.48
CA ARG A 122 -18.67 14.70 12.18
C ARG A 122 -19.26 15.13 10.83
N PRO A 123 -19.57 16.43 10.65
CA PRO A 123 -19.94 16.96 9.34
C PRO A 123 -18.82 16.71 8.33
N ALA A 124 -19.20 16.42 7.10
CA ALA A 124 -18.27 16.38 5.99
C ALA A 124 -17.90 17.81 5.58
N GLU A 125 -16.62 18.00 5.27
CA GLU A 125 -16.06 19.29 4.84
C GLU A 125 -15.47 19.19 3.43
N HIS A 126 -15.04 17.98 3.04
CA HIS A 126 -14.29 17.72 1.83
C HIS A 126 -14.90 16.52 1.08
N GLY A 127 -14.81 16.56 -0.25
CA GLY A 127 -14.97 15.39 -1.10
C GLY A 127 -13.60 14.78 -1.37
N ASP A 128 -13.42 13.50 -1.06
CA ASP A 128 -12.19 12.75 -1.28
C ASP A 128 -12.45 11.52 -2.17
N HIS A 129 -11.38 10.93 -2.70
CA HIS A 129 -11.44 9.68 -3.43
C HIS A 129 -11.35 8.49 -2.47
N PHE A 130 -12.37 7.64 -2.41
CA PHE A 130 -12.34 6.42 -1.60
C PHE A 130 -11.14 5.54 -1.95
N TYR A 131 -10.98 5.22 -3.23
CA TYR A 131 -9.76 4.67 -3.81
C TYR A 131 -8.85 5.81 -4.26
N PRO A 132 -7.60 5.95 -3.75
CA PRO A 132 -6.77 7.12 -4.01
C PRO A 132 -6.51 7.37 -5.50
N TRP A 133 -6.70 8.62 -5.95
CA TRP A 133 -6.39 9.05 -7.31
C TRP A 133 -4.95 8.71 -7.74
N SER A 134 -3.98 8.89 -6.83
CA SER A 134 -2.57 8.59 -7.11
C SER A 134 -2.28 7.12 -7.41
N LYS A 135 -3.26 6.23 -7.15
CA LYS A 135 -3.20 4.78 -7.37
C LYS A 135 -4.17 4.30 -8.47
N GLY A 136 -4.73 5.24 -9.23
CA GLY A 136 -5.66 4.98 -10.33
C GLY A 136 -7.14 4.94 -9.92
N GLY A 137 -7.52 5.59 -8.81
CA GLY A 137 -8.93 5.86 -8.52
C GLY A 137 -9.49 6.91 -9.48
N SER A 138 -10.71 6.71 -9.96
CA SER A 138 -11.38 7.65 -10.88
C SER A 138 -11.98 8.85 -10.15
N SER A 139 -12.11 9.99 -10.81
CA SER A 139 -12.84 11.17 -10.32
C SER A 139 -14.32 11.09 -10.67
N SER A 140 -14.99 10.07 -10.14
CA SER A 140 -16.41 9.81 -10.32
C SER A 140 -17.20 9.86 -9.01
N LEU A 141 -18.52 9.93 -9.08
CA LEU A 141 -19.40 9.85 -7.90
C LEU A 141 -19.32 8.50 -7.17
N GLN A 142 -19.02 7.41 -7.89
CA GLN A 142 -18.83 6.10 -7.26
C GLN A 142 -17.56 6.10 -6.39
N ASN A 143 -16.48 6.75 -6.84
CA ASN A 143 -15.27 6.88 -6.04
C ASN A 143 -15.31 8.06 -5.05
N PHE A 144 -16.31 8.94 -5.12
CA PHE A 144 -16.46 10.06 -4.19
C PHE A 144 -16.85 9.58 -2.79
N VAL A 145 -16.20 10.15 -1.77
CA VAL A 145 -16.56 10.00 -0.36
C VAL A 145 -16.57 11.35 0.34
N ALA A 146 -17.64 11.65 1.08
CA ALA A 146 -17.73 12.85 1.91
C ALA A 146 -16.93 12.63 3.21
N ALA A 147 -16.01 13.54 3.54
CA ALA A 147 -15.08 13.37 4.64
C ALA A 147 -14.89 14.66 5.46
N CYS A 148 -14.81 14.52 6.78
CA CYS A 148 -14.31 15.60 7.65
C CYS A 148 -12.78 15.73 7.53
N ALA A 149 -12.21 16.89 7.87
CA ALA A 149 -10.76 17.10 7.74
C ALA A 149 -9.92 16.09 8.53
N ARG A 150 -10.39 15.63 9.70
CA ARG A 150 -9.68 14.62 10.51
C ARG A 150 -9.61 13.28 9.78
N CYS A 151 -10.75 12.74 9.34
CA CYS A 151 -10.77 11.43 8.70
C CYS A 151 -10.04 11.44 7.36
N ASN A 152 -10.18 12.52 6.59
CA ASN A 152 -9.45 12.69 5.33
C ASN A 152 -7.92 12.64 5.54
N ARG A 153 -7.41 13.44 6.49
CA ARG A 153 -5.98 13.45 6.85
C ARG A 153 -5.48 12.11 7.40
N THR A 154 -6.31 11.40 8.16
CA THR A 154 -5.97 10.06 8.65
C THR A 154 -5.93 9.06 7.50
N LYS A 155 -6.90 9.06 6.58
CA LYS A 155 -6.96 8.13 5.44
C LYS A 155 -5.73 8.26 4.54
N ARG A 156 -5.34 9.49 4.18
CA ARG A 156 -4.25 9.79 3.23
C ARG A 156 -4.46 9.05 1.89
N ALA A 157 -3.36 8.68 1.24
CA ALA A 157 -3.35 7.84 0.04
C ALA A 157 -3.35 6.32 0.35
N ARG A 158 -3.90 5.88 1.48
CA ARG A 158 -4.00 4.43 1.78
C ARG A 158 -5.06 3.78 0.90
N ILE A 159 -4.76 2.58 0.40
CA ILE A 159 -5.75 1.78 -0.32
C ILE A 159 -6.73 1.25 0.71
N PRO A 160 -8.05 1.43 0.52
CA PRO A 160 -9.04 0.89 1.42
C PRO A 160 -8.99 -0.64 1.43
N SER A 161 -9.18 -1.25 2.60
CA SER A 161 -9.31 -2.70 2.69
C SER A 161 -10.67 -3.15 2.13
N PRO A 162 -10.80 -4.42 1.70
CA PRO A 162 -12.08 -4.97 1.25
C PRO A 162 -13.18 -4.85 2.31
N GLY A 163 -12.84 -5.04 3.58
CA GLY A 163 -13.77 -4.85 4.69
C GLY A 163 -14.24 -3.40 4.84
N GLN A 164 -13.37 -2.41 4.61
CA GLN A 164 -13.77 -0.99 4.61
C GLN A 164 -14.74 -0.68 3.46
N GLN A 165 -14.48 -1.22 2.27
CA GLN A 165 -15.39 -1.08 1.12
C GLN A 165 -16.76 -1.67 1.43
N GLN A 166 -16.80 -2.94 1.87
CA GLN A 166 -18.06 -3.62 2.19
C GLN A 166 -18.86 -2.91 3.29
N ARG A 167 -18.20 -2.40 4.32
CA ARG A 167 -18.88 -1.64 5.38
C ARG A 167 -19.43 -0.32 4.89
N LEU A 168 -18.68 0.42 4.06
CA LEU A 168 -19.18 1.67 3.48
C LEU A 168 -20.36 1.40 2.55
N GLU A 169 -20.26 0.41 1.66
CA GLU A 169 -21.37 -0.01 0.78
C GLU A 169 -22.59 -0.43 1.59
N ARG A 170 -22.41 -1.25 2.64
CA ARG A 170 -23.52 -1.64 3.52
C ARG A 170 -24.20 -0.43 4.16
N ARG A 171 -23.43 0.53 4.68
CA ARG A 171 -24.00 1.77 5.24
C ARG A 171 -24.71 2.59 4.18
N ARG A 172 -24.16 2.72 2.96
CA ARG A 172 -24.81 3.47 1.87
C ARG A 172 -26.19 2.92 1.55
N ARG A 173 -26.43 1.61 1.67
CA ARG A 173 -27.78 1.03 1.47
C ARG A 173 -28.83 1.59 2.43
N GLU A 174 -28.44 2.16 3.57
CA GLU A 174 -29.36 2.74 4.55
C GLU A 174 -29.86 4.14 4.15
N TYR A 175 -29.09 4.88 3.34
CA TYR A 175 -29.38 6.29 3.03
C TYR A 175 -29.24 6.66 1.54
N VAL A 176 -28.94 5.69 0.67
CA VAL A 176 -28.82 5.87 -0.77
C VAL A 176 -29.88 5.03 -1.47
N THR A 177 -30.71 5.68 -2.29
CA THR A 177 -31.85 5.05 -2.97
C THR A 177 -31.47 4.31 -4.26
N SER A 178 -30.41 4.74 -4.94
CA SER A 178 -29.95 4.12 -6.18
C SER A 178 -28.85 3.08 -5.94
N ALA A 179 -29.04 1.87 -6.48
CA ALA A 179 -28.07 0.79 -6.36
C ALA A 179 -26.68 1.16 -6.92
N THR A 180 -26.62 1.95 -7.99
CA THR A 180 -25.37 2.38 -8.64
C THR A 180 -24.58 3.38 -7.78
N SER A 181 -25.23 4.09 -6.86
CA SER A 181 -24.55 5.03 -5.95
C SER A 181 -24.17 4.42 -4.60
N VAL A 182 -24.53 3.14 -4.39
CA VAL A 182 -24.06 2.31 -3.25
C VAL A 182 -22.63 1.83 -3.48
N SER A 183 -22.27 1.42 -4.70
CA SER A 183 -20.92 0.94 -5.03
C SER A 183 -19.88 2.04 -4.77
N VAL A 184 -18.70 1.63 -4.28
CA VAL A 184 -17.64 2.57 -3.94
C VAL A 184 -16.30 2.15 -4.54
N GLY A 185 -15.42 3.12 -4.80
CA GLY A 185 -14.03 2.82 -5.13
C GLY A 185 -13.76 2.51 -6.60
N GLU A 186 -14.52 3.15 -7.50
CA GLU A 186 -14.28 3.04 -8.93
C GLU A 186 -12.83 3.44 -9.29
N ARG A 187 -12.28 2.70 -10.25
CA ARG A 187 -10.91 2.85 -10.73
C ARG A 187 -10.94 3.06 -12.23
N GLN A 188 -9.97 3.80 -12.73
CA GLN A 188 -9.78 3.91 -14.17
C GLN A 188 -9.29 2.56 -14.74
N PRO A 189 -9.79 2.17 -15.93
CA PRO A 189 -9.28 1.00 -16.64
C PRO A 189 -7.80 1.22 -17.02
N LEU A 190 -7.10 0.14 -17.37
CA LEU A 190 -5.83 0.31 -18.08
C LEU A 190 -6.17 0.70 -19.52
N PRO A 191 -5.49 1.70 -20.08
CA PRO A 191 -5.51 1.91 -21.53
C PRO A 191 -4.92 0.70 -22.26
#